data_AF-A0A4Q6E0T4-F1
#
_entry.id   AF-A0A4Q6E0T4-F1
#
_cell.length_a   1.000
_cell.length_b   1.000
_cell.length_c   1.000
_cell.angle_alpha   90.00
_cell.angle_beta   90.00
_cell.angle_gamma   90.00
#
_symmetry.space_group_name_H-M   'P 1'
#
loop_
_entity.id
_entity.type
_entity.pdbx_description
1 polymer ?
#
loop_
_entity_poly.entity_id
_entity_poly.type
_entity_poly.pdbx_seq_one_letter_code
_entity_poly.pdbx_strand_id
1 'polypeptide(L)'
;GAIVALPYGVEGFCPTKHLVREDGKSVKAEETAEFKIIEFNKENKRIVISHSRIWEEARADARVQEFENRKKEAKSANNAVKKVKESVEKSTLGDLSVLAQLKEQMEGAESKARKAAPAKKAAEPEEEA
;
A
#
# COMPACT_ATOMS: atom_id res chain seq x y z
N GLY A 1 32.37 31.92 -12.05
CA GLY A 1 32.17 31.20 -10.79
C GLY A 1 31.75 32.21 -9.74
N ALA A 2 31.08 31.75 -8.69
CA ALA A 2 30.61 32.59 -7.59
C ALA A 2 31.26 32.15 -6.28
N ILE A 3 31.54 33.09 -5.40
CA ILE A 3 31.93 32.81 -4.02
C ILE A 3 30.66 32.98 -3.19
N VAL A 4 30.32 31.96 -2.40
CA VAL A 4 29.14 31.93 -1.54
C VAL A 4 29.62 31.83 -0.10
N ALA A 5 29.17 32.76 0.74
CA ALA A 5 29.42 32.67 2.18
C ALA A 5 28.49 31.61 2.78
N LEU A 6 29.08 30.57 3.37
CA LEU A 6 28.37 29.57 4.16
C LEU A 6 28.29 30.03 5.63
N PRO A 7 27.36 29.46 6.42
CA PRO A 7 27.33 29.65 7.85
C PRO A 7 28.69 29.34 8.50
N TYR A 8 28.95 29.95 9.66
CA TYR A 8 30.20 29.81 10.41
C TYR A 8 31.45 30.43 9.75
N GLY A 9 31.25 31.37 8.82
CA GLY A 9 32.34 32.14 8.22
C GLY A 9 33.19 31.35 7.24
N VAL A 10 32.60 30.33 6.61
CA VAL A 10 33.29 29.47 5.65
C VAL A 10 32.95 29.93 4.23
N GLU A 11 33.95 29.97 3.35
CA GLU A 11 33.75 30.39 1.97
C GLU A 11 33.63 29.18 1.03
N GLY A 12 32.61 29.21 0.19
CA GLY A 12 32.32 28.23 -0.83
C GLY A 12 32.59 28.75 -2.23
N PHE A 13 33.23 27.95 -3.07
CA PHE A 13 33.39 28.25 -4.49
C PHE A 13 32.40 27.44 -5.32
N CYS A 14 31.55 28.13 -6.09
CA CYS A 14 30.63 27.53 -7.04
C CYS A 14 31.12 27.74 -8.48
N PRO A 15 31.46 26.67 -9.22
CA PRO A 15 31.79 26.75 -10.64
C PRO A 15 30.60 27.27 -11.47
N THR A 16 30.87 27.98 -12.56
CA THR A 16 29.80 28.54 -13.43
C THR A 16 28.85 27.45 -13.96
N LYS A 17 29.35 26.22 -14.14
CA LYS A 17 28.55 25.05 -14.56
C LYS A 17 27.49 24.62 -13.53
N HIS A 18 27.66 24.99 -12.26
CA HIS A 18 26.81 24.57 -11.15
C HIS A 18 25.98 25.71 -10.55
N LEU A 19 26.04 26.89 -11.16
CA LEU A 19 25.30 28.09 -10.77
C LEU A 19 23.91 28.15 -11.44
N VAL A 20 23.60 27.21 -12.33
CA VAL A 20 22.37 27.20 -13.13
C VAL A 20 21.25 26.48 -12.37
N ARG A 21 20.09 27.14 -12.28
CA ARG A 21 18.84 26.64 -11.66
C ARG A 21 17.95 25.91 -12.66
N GLU A 22 16.86 25.33 -12.15
CA GLU A 22 15.81 24.68 -12.97
C GLU A 22 15.27 25.60 -14.07
N ASP A 23 15.09 26.89 -13.79
CA ASP A 23 14.60 27.88 -14.75
C ASP A 23 15.61 28.30 -15.83
N GLY A 24 16.80 27.69 -15.88
CA GLY A 24 17.90 28.09 -16.76
C GLY A 24 18.54 29.43 -16.39
N LYS A 25 18.08 30.08 -15.30
CA LYS A 25 18.67 31.30 -14.75
C LYS A 25 19.85 30.96 -13.85
N SER A 26 20.91 31.76 -13.93
CA SER A 26 21.99 31.73 -12.96
C SER A 26 21.54 32.34 -11.64
N VAL A 27 22.01 31.78 -10.51
CA VAL A 27 21.85 32.42 -9.20
C VAL A 27 22.44 33.84 -9.26
N LYS A 28 21.64 34.85 -8.89
CA LYS A 28 22.10 36.25 -8.87
C LYS A 28 23.04 36.50 -7.69
N ALA A 29 23.92 37.49 -7.83
CA ALA A 29 24.62 38.04 -6.67
C ALA A 29 23.56 38.55 -5.67
N GLU A 30 23.73 38.24 -4.39
CA GLU A 30 22.82 38.58 -3.27
C GLU A 30 21.60 37.66 -3.07
N GLU A 31 21.48 36.55 -3.80
CA GLU A 31 20.40 35.59 -3.56
C GLU A 31 20.80 34.42 -2.65
N THR A 32 20.00 34.15 -1.62
CA THR A 32 20.15 32.98 -0.76
C THR A 32 19.59 31.75 -1.47
N ALA A 33 20.44 30.74 -1.67
CA ALA A 33 20.05 29.49 -2.30
C ALA A 33 20.63 28.31 -1.53
N GLU A 34 20.00 27.15 -1.63
CA GLU A 34 20.54 25.93 -1.01
C GLU A 34 21.62 25.33 -1.91
N PHE A 35 22.81 25.07 -1.38
CA PHE A 35 23.92 24.53 -2.17
C PHE A 35 24.46 23.24 -1.52
N LYS A 36 24.76 22.22 -2.34
CA LYS A 36 25.31 20.95 -1.86
C LYS A 36 26.81 20.90 -2.05
N ILE A 37 27.51 20.54 -0.98
CA ILE A 37 28.96 20.40 -0.98
C ILE A 37 29.33 19.18 -1.83
N ILE A 38 30.14 19.40 -2.86
CA ILE A 38 30.63 18.34 -3.75
C ILE A 38 32.07 17.95 -3.47
N GLU A 39 32.87 18.89 -2.98
CA GLU A 39 34.27 18.65 -2.64
C GLU A 39 34.68 19.55 -1.47
N PHE A 40 35.36 18.96 -0.48
CA PHE A 40 35.89 19.67 0.67
C PHE A 40 37.40 19.43 0.72
N ASN A 41 38.18 20.47 0.42
CA ASN A 41 39.62 20.43 0.60
C ASN A 41 39.98 21.10 1.95
N LYS A 42 40.35 20.26 2.92
CA LYS A 42 40.71 20.70 4.28
C LYS A 42 42.03 21.48 4.33
N GLU A 43 42.96 21.17 3.43
CA GLU A 43 44.30 21.78 3.40
C GLU A 43 44.23 23.24 2.95
N ASN A 44 43.43 23.49 1.91
CA ASN A 44 43.26 24.84 1.34
C ASN A 44 42.04 25.59 1.91
N LYS A 45 41.34 24.98 2.89
CA LYS A 45 40.05 25.47 3.44
C LYS A 45 39.04 25.85 2.34
N ARG A 46 39.07 25.12 1.22
CA ARG A 46 38.26 25.42 0.03
C ARG A 46 37.13 24.41 -0.08
N ILE A 47 35.91 24.92 -0.15
CA ILE A 47 34.71 24.10 -0.36
C ILE A 47 34.21 24.34 -1.76
N VAL A 48 34.03 23.29 -2.56
CA VAL A 48 33.35 23.39 -3.85
C VAL A 48 31.89 23.00 -3.64
N ILE A 49 30.99 23.88 -4.08
CA ILE A 49 29.55 23.73 -3.87
C ILE A 49 28.81 23.78 -5.20
N SER A 50 27.69 23.06 -5.28
CA SER A 50 26.85 22.98 -6.49
C SER A 50 25.38 23.18 -6.15
N HIS A 51 24.69 24.01 -6.94
CA HIS A 51 23.24 24.23 -6.84
C HIS A 51 22.47 23.25 -7.72
N SER A 52 23.00 22.96 -8.92
CA SER A 52 22.35 22.07 -9.90
C SER A 52 22.17 20.64 -9.39
N ARG A 53 23.09 20.13 -8.54
CA ARG A 53 23.00 18.76 -7.99
C ARG A 53 21.87 18.58 -7.00
N ILE A 54 21.53 19.59 -6.21
CA ILE A 54 20.39 19.49 -5.27
C ILE A 54 19.11 19.31 -6.06
N TRP A 55 18.95 20.05 -7.15
CA TRP A 55 17.76 19.92 -7.96
C TRP A 55 17.62 18.53 -8.58
N GLU A 56 18.70 17.99 -9.15
CA GLU A 56 18.69 16.63 -9.72
C GLU A 56 18.38 15.56 -8.66
N GLU A 57 18.97 15.66 -7.47
CA GLU A 57 18.74 14.71 -6.39
C GLU A 57 17.36 14.89 -5.73
N ALA A 58 16.87 16.12 -5.54
CA ALA A 58 15.56 16.39 -4.99
C ALA A 58 14.43 15.90 -5.91
N ARG A 59 14.59 16.04 -7.24
CA ARG A 59 13.68 15.43 -8.21
C ARG A 59 13.73 13.91 -8.20
N ALA A 60 14.91 13.34 -7.97
CA ALA A 60 15.07 11.89 -7.85
C ALA A 60 14.41 11.37 -6.57
N ASP A 61 14.62 12.02 -5.43
CA ASP A 61 14.06 11.62 -4.14
C ASP A 61 12.53 11.73 -4.12
N ALA A 62 11.96 12.80 -4.71
CA ALA A 62 10.52 12.94 -4.87
C ALA A 62 9.88 11.79 -5.69
N ARG A 63 10.55 11.33 -6.76
CA ARG A 63 10.08 10.17 -7.53
C ARG A 63 10.19 8.86 -6.75
N VAL A 64 11.25 8.69 -5.98
CA VAL A 64 11.44 7.48 -5.17
C VAL A 64 10.36 7.40 -4.10
N GLN A 65 10.06 8.51 -3.42
CA GLN A 65 9.00 8.56 -2.42
C GLN A 65 7.60 8.34 -3.00
N GLU A 66 7.30 8.88 -4.18
CA GLU A 66 6.04 8.61 -4.88
C GLU A 66 5.92 7.13 -5.27
N PHE A 67 7.00 6.52 -5.76
CA PHE A 67 7.03 5.11 -6.11
C PHE A 67 6.88 4.20 -4.88
N GLU A 68 7.51 4.56 -3.75
CA GLU A 68 7.36 3.82 -2.50
C GLU A 68 5.94 3.91 -1.93
N ASN A 69 5.29 5.07 -1.98
CA ASN A 69 3.90 5.21 -1.54
C ASN A 69 2.95 4.38 -2.42
N ARG A 70 3.11 4.45 -3.74
CA ARG A 70 2.29 3.67 -4.68
C ARG A 70 2.49 2.16 -4.51
N LYS A 71 3.71 1.73 -4.19
CA LYS A 71 4.03 0.31 -3.91
C LYS A 71 3.46 -0.16 -2.57
N LYS A 72 3.42 0.69 -1.55
CA LYS A 72 2.78 0.41 -0.26
C LYS A 72 1.26 0.28 -0.42
N GLU A 73 0.62 1.17 -1.17
CA GLU A 73 -0.82 1.07 -1.49
C GLU A 73 -1.16 -0.21 -2.28
N ALA A 74 -0.38 -0.52 -3.33
CA ALA A 74 -0.61 -1.73 -4.12
C ALA A 74 -0.46 -3.02 -3.30
N LYS A 75 0.47 -3.06 -2.34
CA LYS A 75 0.68 -4.21 -1.46
C LYS A 75 -0.47 -4.38 -0.46
N SER A 76 -0.99 -3.29 0.10
CA SER A 76 -2.18 -3.32 0.98
C SER A 76 -3.44 -3.74 0.24
N ALA A 77 -3.67 -3.21 -0.97
CA ALA A 77 -4.82 -3.60 -1.80
C ALA A 77 -4.79 -5.10 -2.15
N ASN A 78 -3.64 -5.64 -2.55
CA ASN A 78 -3.51 -7.06 -2.90
C ASN A 78 -3.71 -7.97 -1.67
N ASN A 79 -3.27 -7.54 -0.48
CA ASN A 79 -3.49 -8.30 0.76
C ASN A 79 -4.97 -8.31 1.18
N ALA A 80 -5.68 -7.19 0.98
CA ALA A 80 -7.11 -7.11 1.22
C ALA A 80 -7.91 -8.03 0.27
N VAL A 81 -7.57 -8.03 -1.02
CA VAL A 81 -8.23 -8.91 -2.01
C VAL A 81 -7.98 -10.38 -1.71
N LYS A 82 -6.76 -10.76 -1.31
CA LYS A 82 -6.46 -12.14 -0.87
C LYS A 82 -7.30 -12.56 0.34
N LYS A 83 -7.44 -11.67 1.33
CA LYS A 83 -8.24 -11.95 2.54
C LYS A 83 -9.73 -12.08 2.26
N VAL A 84 -10.27 -11.24 1.36
CA VAL A 84 -11.66 -11.36 0.91
C VAL A 84 -11.86 -12.65 0.13
N LYS A 85 -10.94 -13.00 -0.78
CA LYS A 85 -11.01 -14.25 -1.56
C LYS A 85 -10.98 -15.49 -0.67
N GLU A 86 -10.06 -15.55 0.29
CA GLU A 86 -9.94 -16.69 1.21
C GLU A 86 -11.17 -16.81 2.13
N SER A 87 -11.76 -15.68 2.55
CA SER A 87 -12.99 -15.67 3.35
C SER A 87 -14.22 -16.10 2.54
N VAL A 88 -14.29 -15.72 1.26
CA VAL A 88 -15.38 -16.13 0.35
C VAL A 88 -15.27 -17.62 0.03
N GLU A 89 -14.08 -18.12 -0.28
CA GLU A 89 -13.83 -19.55 -0.54
C GLU A 89 -14.09 -20.42 0.71
N LYS A 90 -13.78 -19.91 1.90
CA LYS A 90 -14.05 -20.61 3.17
C LYS A 90 -15.54 -20.64 3.53
N SER A 91 -16.28 -19.59 3.19
CA SER A 91 -17.71 -19.53 3.46
C SER A 91 -18.48 -20.48 2.53
N THR A 92 -18.20 -20.47 1.23
CA THR A 92 -18.92 -21.33 0.25
C THR A 92 -18.67 -22.83 0.45
N LEU A 93 -17.46 -23.24 0.82
CA LEU A 93 -17.17 -24.65 1.16
C LEU A 93 -17.79 -25.05 2.52
N GLY A 94 -17.89 -24.13 3.47
CA GLY A 94 -18.52 -24.37 4.77
C GLY A 94 -20.05 -24.53 4.65
N ASP A 95 -20.70 -23.67 3.87
CA ASP A 95 -22.16 -23.67 3.69
C ASP A 95 -22.67 -24.97 3.05
N LEU A 96 -21.96 -25.52 2.06
CA LEU A 96 -22.32 -26.79 1.42
C LEU A 96 -22.28 -27.98 2.39
N SER A 97 -21.32 -27.98 3.32
CA SER A 97 -21.21 -29.01 4.35
C SER A 97 -22.36 -28.93 5.36
N VAL A 98 -22.75 -27.71 5.78
CA VAL A 98 -23.85 -27.50 6.74
C VAL A 98 -25.19 -27.88 6.13
N LEU A 99 -25.42 -27.53 4.86
CA LEU A 99 -26.65 -27.87 4.15
C LEU A 99 -26.80 -29.39 3.95
N ALA A 100 -25.71 -30.10 3.63
CA ALA A 100 -25.72 -31.57 3.53
C ALA A 100 -26.09 -32.23 4.87
N GLN A 101 -25.53 -31.72 5.97
CA GLN A 101 -25.77 -32.24 7.31
C GLN A 101 -27.21 -31.99 7.79
N LEU A 102 -27.81 -30.84 7.44
CA LEU A 102 -29.21 -30.53 7.73
C LEU A 102 -30.18 -31.40 6.93
N LYS A 103 -29.87 -31.66 5.64
CA LYS A 103 -30.66 -32.55 4.79
C LYS A 103 -30.68 -33.97 5.33
N GLU A 104 -29.53 -34.50 5.74
CA GLU A 104 -29.43 -35.84 6.32
C GLU A 104 -30.17 -35.95 7.66
N GLN A 105 -30.15 -34.90 8.50
CA GLN A 105 -30.94 -34.88 9.72
C GLN A 105 -32.45 -34.85 9.46
N MET A 106 -32.92 -34.09 8.47
CA MET A 106 -34.33 -34.07 8.10
C MET A 106 -34.78 -35.42 7.52
N GLU A 107 -34.01 -36.01 6.61
CA GLU A 107 -34.33 -37.31 5.99
C GLU A 107 -34.26 -38.47 7.03
N GLY A 108 -33.31 -38.39 7.96
CA GLY A 108 -33.20 -39.31 9.10
C GLY A 108 -34.32 -39.14 10.14
N ALA A 109 -34.78 -37.91 10.39
CA ALA A 109 -35.92 -37.62 11.25
C ALA A 109 -37.25 -38.07 10.62
N GLU A 110 -37.42 -37.86 9.30
CA GLU A 110 -38.59 -38.29 8.53
C GLU A 110 -38.69 -39.82 8.46
N SER A 111 -37.54 -40.49 8.30
CA SER A 111 -37.44 -41.96 8.35
C SER A 111 -37.75 -42.55 9.75
N LYS A 112 -37.40 -41.84 10.83
CA LYS A 112 -37.76 -42.22 12.20
C LYS A 112 -39.23 -41.94 12.51
N ALA A 113 -39.80 -40.85 12.01
CA ALA A 113 -41.23 -40.54 12.13
C ALA A 113 -42.11 -41.58 11.42
N ARG A 114 -41.70 -42.05 10.23
CA ARG A 114 -42.37 -43.15 9.51
C ARG A 114 -42.33 -44.50 10.23
N LYS A 115 -41.28 -44.80 11.00
CA LYS A 115 -41.15 -46.07 11.75
C LYS A 115 -41.89 -46.09 13.10
N ALA A 116 -42.33 -44.94 13.60
CA ALA A 116 -43.06 -44.84 14.88
C ALA A 116 -44.59 -44.90 14.76
N ALA A 117 -45.14 -45.01 13.54
CA ALA A 117 -46.58 -44.91 13.27
C ALA A 117 -47.28 -46.19 12.72
N PRO A 118 -47.05 -47.40 13.26
CA PRO A 118 -48.04 -48.46 13.11
C PRO A 118 -48.42 -49.06 14.47
N ALA A 119 -49.03 -48.27 15.36
CA ALA A 119 -49.75 -48.81 16.52
C ALA A 119 -50.61 -47.75 17.20
N LYS A 120 -51.79 -47.46 16.65
CA LYS A 120 -53.05 -47.23 17.42
C LYS A 120 -54.24 -46.87 16.50
N LYS A 121 -55.22 -47.79 16.49
CA LYS A 121 -56.68 -47.65 16.22
C LYS A 121 -57.08 -47.33 14.77
N ALA A 122 -57.81 -48.16 14.00
CA ALA A 122 -58.97 -49.04 14.26
C ALA A 122 -60.14 -48.31 14.95
N ALA A 123 -60.98 -47.66 14.13
CA ALA A 123 -62.44 -47.49 14.28
C ALA A 123 -63.00 -46.68 13.08
N GLU A 124 -63.60 -47.36 12.11
CA GLU A 124 -64.73 -46.82 11.32
C GLU A 124 -65.97 -46.75 12.24
N PRO A 125 -66.94 -45.82 12.07
CA PRO A 125 -67.84 -45.80 10.90
C PRO A 125 -68.26 -44.43 10.33
N GLU A 126 -68.83 -44.49 9.12
CA GLU A 126 -69.86 -43.65 8.45
C GLU A 126 -69.83 -42.11 8.55
N GLU A 127 -69.81 -41.41 7.40
CA GLU A 127 -70.99 -40.82 6.74
C GLU A 127 -70.60 -40.03 5.46
N GLU A 128 -71.49 -40.11 4.46
CA GLU A 128 -71.78 -39.19 3.35
C GLU A 128 -71.29 -39.51 1.91
N ALA A 129 -72.33 -39.69 1.06
CA ALA A 129 -72.46 -39.77 -0.41
C ALA A 129 -72.27 -41.13 -1.11
#